data_AF-A0A9E1N8Q6-F1
#
_entry.id   AF-A0A9E1N8Q6-F1
#
_cell.length_a   1.000
_cell.length_b   1.000
_cell.length_c   1.000
_cell.angle_alpha   90.00
_cell.angle_beta   90.00
_cell.angle_gamma   90.00
#
_symmetry.space_group_name_H-M   'P 1'
#
loop_
_entity.id
_entity.type
_entity.pdbx_description
1 polymer ?
#
loop_
_entity_poly.entity_id
_entity_poly.type
_entity_poly.pdbx_seq_one_letter_code
_entity_poly.pdbx_strand_id
1 'polypeptide(L)' 'ESKDTLKRRIDEAAQYVDLDRLCLSPQCGFSSTHHGNKITVDDQIAKLRLVAEVADDVWG' A
#
# COMPACT_ATOMS: atom_id res chain seq x y z
N GLU A 1 -0.86 8.41 -4.28
CA GLU A 1 0.05 7.72 -5.23
C GLU A 1 -0.82 6.98 -6.24
N SER A 2 -0.33 6.74 -7.46
CA SER A 2 -1.07 5.95 -8.46
C SER A 2 -0.80 4.46 -8.30
N LYS A 3 -1.70 3.61 -8.80
CA LYS A 3 -1.50 2.15 -8.87
C LYS A 3 -0.22 1.79 -9.61
N ASP A 4 0.03 2.41 -10.76
CA ASP A 4 1.22 2.13 -11.59
C ASP A 4 2.52 2.42 -10.84
N THR A 5 2.53 3.47 -10.01
CA THR A 5 3.70 3.78 -9.18
C THR A 5 3.96 2.69 -8.14
N LEU A 6 2.89 2.13 -7.55
CA LEU A 6 3.00 1.05 -6.57
C LEU A 6 3.45 -0.25 -7.23
N LYS A 7 2.89 -0.61 -8.39
CA LYS A 7 3.29 -1.80 -9.15
C LYS A 7 4.76 -1.75 -9.55
N ARG A 8 5.24 -0.63 -10.09
CA ARG A 8 6.66 -0.46 -10.42
C ARG A 8 7.57 -0.64 -9.21
N ARG A 9 7.17 -0.18 -8.02
CA ARG A 9 7.93 -0.39 -6.78
C ARG A 9 7.94 -1.85 -6.34
N ILE A 10 6.83 -2.56 -6.55
CA ILE A 10 6.76 -4.01 -6.29
C ILE A 10 7.70 -4.75 -7.27
N ASP A 11 7.69 -4.38 -8.55
CA ASP A 11 8.60 -4.96 -9.56
C ASP A 11 10.08 -4.74 -9.21
N GLU A 12 10.42 -3.52 -8.74
CA GLU A 12 11.76 -3.19 -8.24
C GLU A 12 12.13 -4.06 -7.02
N ALA A 13 11.21 -4.26 -6.06
CA ALA A 13 11.44 -5.12 -4.91
C ALA A 13 11.58 -6.61 -5.29
N ALA A 14 10.84 -7.05 -6.31
CA ALA A 14 10.86 -8.41 -6.82
C ALA A 14 12.21 -8.81 -7.46
N GLN A 15 13.09 -7.82 -7.74
CA GLN A 15 14.47 -8.09 -8.15
C GLN A 15 15.34 -8.65 -7.03
N TYR A 16 14.91 -8.51 -5.77
CA TYR A 16 15.68 -8.90 -4.57
C TYR A 16 15.07 -10.07 -3.82
N VAL A 17 13.74 -10.22 -3.87
CA VAL A 17 12.99 -11.27 -3.16
C VAL A 17 11.88 -11.74 -4.10
N ASP A 18 11.62 -13.05 -4.15
CA ASP A 18 10.57 -13.60 -4.99
C ASP A 18 9.20 -12.94 -4.72
N LEU A 19 8.43 -12.70 -5.79
CA LEU A 19 7.18 -11.96 -5.71
C LEU A 19 6.15 -12.61 -4.76
N ASP A 20 6.14 -13.94 -4.66
CA ASP A 20 5.28 -14.73 -3.77
C ASP A 20 5.65 -14.58 -2.28
N ARG A 21 6.79 -13.96 -1.98
CA ARG A 21 7.27 -13.66 -0.62
C ARG A 21 7.13 -12.17 -0.27
N LEU A 22 6.50 -11.37 -1.12
CA LEU A 22 6.22 -9.96 -0.89
C LEU A 22 4.75 -9.75 -0.50
N CYS A 23 4.51 -8.69 0.29
CA CYS A 23 3.17 -8.25 0.70
C CYS A 23 3.08 -6.72 0.58
N LEU A 24 1.86 -6.20 0.36
CA LEU A 24 1.59 -4.77 0.29
C LEU A 24 0.83 -4.29 1.54
N SER A 25 1.27 -3.18 2.13
CA SER A 25 0.58 -2.51 3.24
C SER A 25 0.70 -0.98 3.14
N PRO A 26 -0.11 -0.21 3.90
CA PRO A 26 0.20 1.19 4.16
C PRO A 26 1.58 1.33 4.82
N GLN A 27 2.19 2.51 4.68
CA GLN A 27 3.52 2.80 5.24
C GLN A 27 3.55 2.78 6.78
N CYS A 28 2.45 3.16 7.42
CA CYS A 28 2.28 3.15 8.87
C CYS A 28 0.80 2.96 9.20
N GLY A 29 0.49 2.66 10.47
CA GLY A 29 -0.88 2.61 10.96
C GLY A 29 -1.56 3.97 10.98
N PHE A 30 -2.90 3.98 11.01
CA PHE A 30 -3.71 5.20 11.03
C PHE A 30 -3.84 5.84 12.43
N SER A 31 -3.27 5.23 13.47
CA SER A 31 -3.31 5.74 14.84
C SER A 31 -2.28 6.87 15.02
N SER A 32 -2.72 8.12 14.90
CA SER A 32 -1.88 9.29 15.13
C SER A 32 -1.96 9.74 16.60
N THR A 33 -0.96 9.41 17.43
CA THR A 33 -0.72 10.13 18.68
C THR A 33 0.52 11.02 18.54
N HIS A 34 0.33 12.28 18.93
CA HIS A 34 1.28 13.39 19.09
C HIS A 34 1.69 14.27 17.90
N HIS A 35 1.79 13.81 16.64
CA HIS A 35 2.10 14.72 15.51
C HIS A 35 1.21 14.45 14.27
N GLY A 36 -0.04 14.87 14.37
CA GLY A 36 -0.74 15.60 13.31
C GLY A 36 -0.80 15.02 11.89
N ASN A 37 -1.29 13.80 11.71
CA ASN A 37 -1.96 13.45 10.46
C ASN A 37 -3.42 13.10 10.76
N LYS A 38 -4.27 14.14 10.82
CA LYS A 38 -5.73 13.95 10.81
C LYS A 38 -6.12 13.40 9.44
N ILE A 39 -6.06 12.09 9.31
CA ILE A 39 -6.62 11.36 8.17
C ILE A 39 -8.09 11.09 8.46
N THR A 40 -8.98 11.47 7.53
CA THR A 40 -10.42 11.19 7.69
C THR A 40 -10.69 9.70 7.57
N VAL A 41 -11.86 9.24 8.02
CA VAL A 41 -12.27 7.84 7.82
C VAL A 41 -12.35 7.51 6.33
N ASP A 42 -12.84 8.44 5.51
CA ASP A 42 -12.94 8.25 4.06
C ASP A 42 -11.55 8.12 3.41
N ASP A 43 -10.57 8.91 3.86
CA ASP A 43 -9.19 8.77 3.40
C ASP A 43 -8.57 7.43 3.83
N GLN A 44 -8.87 6.94 5.03
CA GLN A 44 -8.43 5.61 5.49
C GLN A 44 -9.02 4.51 4.61
N ILE A 45 -10.33 4.58 4.33
CA ILE A 45 -11.02 3.65 3.44
C ILE A 45 -10.42 3.71 2.04
N ALA A 46 -10.20 4.90 1.49
CA ALA A 46 -9.62 5.07 0.17
C ALA A 46 -8.21 4.46 0.08
N LYS A 47 -7.39 4.63 1.13
CA LYS A 47 -6.06 4.00 1.20
C LYS A 47 -6.15 2.47 1.27
N LEU A 48 -7.06 1.93 2.08
CA LEU A 48 -7.23 0.48 2.18
C LEU A 48 -7.75 -0.12 0.87
N ARG A 49 -8.70 0.55 0.20
CA ARG A 49 -9.16 0.16 -1.14
C ARG A 49 -8.02 0.14 -2.15
N LEU A 50 -7.20 1.19 -2.19
CA LEU A 50 -6.04 1.24 -3.08
C LEU A 50 -5.08 0.06 -2.82
N VAL A 51 -4.79 -0.25 -1.56
CA VAL A 51 -3.95 -1.41 -1.21
C VAL A 51 -4.57 -2.72 -1.70
N ALA A 52 -5.86 -2.93 -1.43
CA ALA A 52 -6.56 -4.15 -1.85
C ALA A 52 -6.58 -4.31 -3.37
N GLU A 53 -6.90 -3.24 -4.11
CA GLU A 53 -6.95 -3.28 -5.57
C GLU A 53 -5.57 -3.52 -6.21
N VAL A 54 -4.51 -2.91 -5.67
CA VAL A 54 -3.15 -3.17 -6.19
C VAL A 54 -2.69 -4.58 -5.82
N ALA A 55 -3.08 -5.09 -4.65
CA ALA A 55 -2.74 -6.44 -4.26
C ALA A 55 -3.44 -7.48 -5.15
N ASP A 56 -4.72 -7.29 -5.46
CA ASP A 56 -5.47 -8.12 -6.41
C ASP A 56 -4.83 -8.09 -7.80
N ASP A 57 -4.46 -6.92 -8.30
CA ASP A 57 -3.78 -6.77 -9.60
C ASP A 57 -2.42 -7.50 -9.70
N VAL A 58 -1.75 -7.78 -8.57
CA VAL A 58 -0.39 -8.34 -8.52
C VAL A 58 -0.39 -9.82 -8.12
N TRP A 59 -1.24 -10.22 -7.19
CA TRP A 59 -1.26 -11.56 -6.59
C TRP A 59 -2.59 -12.33 -6.77
N GLY A 60 -3.65 -11.69 -7.28
CA GLY A 60 -4.92 -12.35 -7.61
C GLY A 60 -4.86 -13.15 -8.91
#